data_AF-A0A2H0W282-F1
#
_entry.id   AF-A0A2H0W282-F1
#
_cell.length_a   1.000
_cell.length_b   1.000
_cell.length_c   1.000
_cell.angle_alpha   90.00
_cell.angle_beta   90.00
_cell.angle_gamma   90.00
#
_symmetry.space_group_name_H-M   'P 1'
#
loop_
_entity.id
_entity.type
_entity.pdbx_description
1 polymer ?
#
loop_
_entity_poly.entity_id
_entity_poly.type
_entity_poly.pdbx_seq_one_letter_code
_entity_poly.pdbx_strand_id
1 'polypeptide(L)'
;MPKDKVKFIAYDTSLKALSRKNRLNPTQPEKRFWQQIISRKKTGYKFLRQKPIGDFIFDLYCPKLLLDIEIVGDTHYIDDQLLHDSNRTQAPEIMGN
;
A
#
# COMPACT_ATOMS: atom_id res chain seq x y z
N MET A 1 25.61 8.17 3.60
CA MET A 1 24.53 7.23 3.98
C MET A 1 24.60 6.04 3.04
N PRO A 2 24.71 4.80 3.53
CA PRO A 2 24.69 3.63 2.66
C PRO A 2 23.34 3.62 1.92
N LYS A 3 23.38 3.35 0.61
CA LYS A 3 22.16 3.15 -0.17
C LYS A 3 21.70 1.72 0.12
N ASP A 4 20.92 1.55 1.18
CA ASP A 4 20.30 0.26 1.47
C ASP A 4 19.55 -0.21 0.22
N LYS A 5 19.93 -1.38 -0.29
CA LYS A 5 19.36 -1.93 -1.51
C LYS A 5 17.90 -2.28 -1.21
N VAL A 6 16.98 -1.38 -1.56
CA VAL A 6 15.55 -1.68 -1.54
C VAL A 6 15.34 -2.95 -2.38
N LYS A 7 15.00 -4.05 -1.72
CA LYS A 7 14.79 -5.35 -2.37
C LYS A 7 13.62 -5.18 -3.34
N PHE A 8 13.84 -5.52 -4.61
CA PHE A 8 12.76 -5.50 -5.59
C PHE A 8 11.79 -6.63 -5.25
N ILE A 9 10.58 -6.29 -4.83
CA ILE A 9 9.50 -7.24 -4.59
C ILE A 9 8.69 -7.35 -5.87
N ALA A 10 8.71 -8.53 -6.49
CA ALA A 10 7.85 -8.84 -7.63
C ALA A 10 6.37 -8.82 -7.21
N TYR A 11 5.48 -8.63 -8.16
CA TYR A 11 4.04 -8.67 -7.93
C TYR A 11 3.38 -9.47 -9.05
N ASP A 12 2.23 -10.06 -8.77
CA ASP A 12 1.44 -10.73 -9.80
C ASP A 12 1.01 -9.72 -10.88
N THR A 13 1.51 -9.93 -12.09
CA THR A 13 1.24 -9.06 -13.23
C THR A 13 -0.25 -8.97 -13.58
N SER A 14 -1.07 -9.94 -13.18
CA SER A 14 -2.53 -9.92 -13.33
C SER A 14 -3.16 -8.70 -12.61
N LEU A 15 -2.59 -8.29 -11.48
CA LEU A 15 -3.04 -7.17 -10.65
C LEU A 15 -2.81 -5.80 -11.32
N LYS A 16 -2.00 -5.74 -12.37
CA LYS A 16 -1.64 -4.48 -13.04
C LYS A 16 -2.86 -3.74 -13.60
N ALA A 17 -3.82 -4.47 -14.18
CA ALA A 17 -5.04 -3.89 -14.72
C ALA A 17 -5.93 -3.34 -13.59
N LEU A 18 -6.13 -4.13 -12.53
CA LEU A 18 -6.92 -3.75 -11.36
C LEU A 18 -6.32 -2.54 -10.64
N SER A 19 -5.01 -2.54 -10.38
CA SER A 19 -4.28 -1.41 -9.79
C SER A 19 -4.46 -0.11 -10.56
N ARG A 20 -4.44 -0.17 -11.90
CA ARG A 20 -4.70 1.02 -12.74
C ARG A 20 -6.14 1.48 -12.60
N LYS A 21 -7.10 0.56 -12.62
CA LYS A 21 -8.53 0.86 -12.45
C LYS A 21 -8.78 1.54 -11.09
N ASN A 22 -8.26 0.99 -10.00
CA ASN A 22 -8.42 1.55 -8.66
C ASN A 22 -7.75 2.93 -8.54
N ARG A 23 -6.58 3.13 -9.16
CA ARG A 23 -5.88 4.42 -9.13
C ARG A 23 -6.70 5.55 -9.77
N LEU A 24 -7.47 5.22 -10.80
CA LEU A 24 -8.37 6.15 -11.50
C LEU A 24 -9.70 6.35 -10.73
N ASN A 25 -10.13 5.36 -9.96
CA ASN A 25 -11.42 5.35 -9.27
C ASN A 25 -11.23 5.07 -7.76
N PRO A 26 -10.53 5.95 -7.01
CA PRO A 26 -10.35 5.75 -5.57
C PRO A 26 -11.67 5.93 -4.83
N THR A 27 -11.82 5.26 -3.69
CA THR A 27 -12.95 5.52 -2.78
C THR A 27 -12.90 6.96 -2.25
N GLN A 28 -14.05 7.44 -1.74
CA GLN A 28 -14.12 8.79 -1.18
C GLN A 28 -13.18 8.98 0.04
N PRO A 29 -13.04 8.00 0.97
CA PRO A 29 -12.03 8.02 2.02
C PRO A 29 -10.59 8.08 1.48
N GLU A 30 -10.24 7.22 0.51
CA GLU A 30 -8.90 7.22 -0.11
C GLU A 30 -8.55 8.59 -0.70
N LYS A 31 -9.49 9.17 -1.46
CA LYS A 31 -9.30 10.48 -2.10
C LYS A 31 -9.05 11.57 -1.06
N ARG A 32 -9.82 11.60 0.03
CA ARG A 32 -9.66 12.59 1.12
C ARG A 32 -8.31 12.41 1.81
N PHE A 33 -7.96 11.18 2.19
CA PHE A 33 -6.71 10.89 2.87
C PHE A 33 -5.48 11.27 2.03
N TRP A 34 -5.50 10.95 0.73
CA TRP A 34 -4.44 11.34 -0.20
C TRP A 34 -4.26 12.86 -0.26
N GLN A 35 -5.36 13.59 -0.44
CA GLN A 35 -5.33 15.03 -0.64
C GLN A 35 -4.97 15.80 0.64
N GLN A 36 -5.43 15.34 1.79
CA GLN A 36 -5.34 16.08 3.05
C GLN A 36 -4.13 15.67 3.90
N ILE A 37 -3.77 14.39 3.90
CA ILE A 37 -2.79 13.82 4.85
C ILE A 37 -1.49 13.44 4.15
N ILE A 38 -1.56 12.59 3.11
CA ILE A 38 -0.39 11.87 2.60
C ILE A 38 0.33 12.56 1.43
N SER A 39 -0.22 13.63 0.87
CA SER A 39 0.42 14.35 -0.23
C SER A 39 1.89 14.68 0.09
N ARG A 40 2.78 14.58 -0.90
CA ARG A 40 4.23 14.80 -0.69
C ARG A 40 4.54 16.15 -0.04
N LYS A 41 3.70 17.16 -0.28
CA LYS A 41 3.82 18.49 0.34
C LYS A 41 3.59 18.47 1.86
N LYS A 42 2.82 17.52 2.37
CA LYS A 42 2.48 17.37 3.79
C LYS A 42 3.49 16.48 4.53
N THR A 43 3.87 15.36 3.93
CA THR A 43 4.70 14.35 4.61
C THR A 43 6.19 14.46 4.29
N GLY A 44 6.57 15.12 3.19
CA GLY A 44 7.93 15.09 2.65
C GLY A 44 8.31 13.76 1.97
N TYR A 45 7.44 12.75 2.02
CA TYR A 45 7.67 11.43 1.45
C TYR A 45 6.89 11.21 0.16
N LYS A 46 7.41 10.32 -0.71
CA LYS A 46 6.69 9.87 -1.90
C LYS A 46 5.85 8.65 -1.53
N PHE A 47 4.54 8.79 -1.69
CA PHE A 47 3.61 7.67 -1.62
C PHE A 47 3.11 7.31 -3.03
N LEU A 48 2.97 6.01 -3.29
CA LEU A 48 2.45 5.43 -4.52
C LEU A 48 1.03 4.94 -4.25
N ARG A 49 0.07 5.36 -5.07
CA ARG A 49 -1.32 4.91 -4.94
C ARG A 49 -1.55 3.56 -5.63
N GLN A 50 -2.31 2.69 -4.97
CA GLN A 50 -2.81 1.42 -5.53
C GLN A 50 -1.63 0.59 -6.05
N LYS A 51 -0.66 0.29 -5.19
CA LYS A 51 0.63 -0.31 -5.55
C LYS A 51 0.56 -1.84 -5.40
N PRO A 52 0.71 -2.60 -6.50
CA PRO A 52 0.86 -4.05 -6.41
C PRO A 52 2.19 -4.43 -5.75
N ILE A 53 2.14 -5.37 -4.81
CA ILE A 53 3.28 -5.98 -4.12
C ILE A 53 2.88 -7.43 -3.80
N GLY A 54 3.65 -8.42 -4.28
CA GLY A 54 3.23 -9.82 -4.18
C GLY A 54 1.87 -10.03 -4.83
N ASP A 55 0.96 -10.64 -4.08
CA ASP A 55 -0.41 -10.96 -4.53
C ASP A 55 -1.44 -9.90 -4.11
N PHE A 56 -0.99 -8.74 -3.62
CA PHE A 56 -1.84 -7.70 -3.04
C PHE A 56 -1.69 -6.35 -3.75
N ILE A 57 -2.71 -5.50 -3.62
CA ILE A 57 -2.68 -4.09 -4.04
C ILE A 57 -2.92 -3.22 -2.80
N PHE A 58 -1.89 -2.52 -2.34
CA PHE A 58 -2.01 -1.57 -1.23
C PHE A 58 -2.51 -0.22 -1.72
N ASP A 59 -3.43 0.41 -0.99
CA ASP A 59 -3.98 1.72 -1.36
C ASP A 59 -2.89 2.79 -1.45
N LEU A 60 -1.96 2.77 -0.50
CA LEU A 60 -0.82 3.67 -0.44
C LEU A 60 0.45 2.91 -0.01
N TYR A 61 1.56 3.21 -0.68
CA TYR A 61 2.86 2.62 -0.33
C TYR A 61 3.98 3.65 -0.39
N CYS A 62 4.82 3.72 0.64
CA CYS A 62 6.03 4.54 0.67
C CYS A 62 7.29 3.67 0.51
N PRO A 63 7.94 3.69 -0.67
CA PRO A 63 9.14 2.88 -0.90
C PRO A 63 10.33 3.25 0.00
N LYS A 64 10.40 4.50 0.45
CA LYS A 64 11.51 4.96 1.31
C LYS A 64 11.38 4.44 2.73
N LEU A 65 10.15 4.25 3.21
CA LEU A 65 9.85 3.83 4.58
C LEU A 65 9.44 2.35 4.65
N LEU A 66 9.31 1.67 3.51
CA LEU A 66 8.72 0.32 3.41
C LEU A 66 7.35 0.23 4.11
N LEU A 67 6.56 1.30 3.99
CA LEU A 67 5.29 1.45 4.69
C LEU A 67 4.12 1.33 3.72
N ASP A 68 3.23 0.37 3.97
CA ASP A 68 1.89 0.29 3.39
C ASP A 68 0.84 0.95 4.30
N ILE A 69 -0.19 1.52 3.67
CA ILE A 69 -1.38 2.04 4.35
C ILE A 69 -2.60 1.57 3.54
N GLU A 70 -3.51 0.88 4.22
CA GLU A 70 -4.82 0.48 3.71
C GLU A 70 -5.90 1.36 4.32
N ILE A 71 -6.80 1.86 3.48
CA ILE A 71 -7.89 2.76 3.88
C ILE A 71 -9.16 1.94 3.88
N VAL A 72 -9.55 1.52 5.07
CA VAL A 72 -10.77 0.74 5.27
C VAL A 72 -11.97 1.58 4.85
N GLY A 73 -12.69 1.12 3.84
CA GLY A 73 -14.01 1.66 3.49
C GLY A 73 -15.11 1.06 4.38
N ASP A 74 -16.26 1.72 4.44
CA ASP A 74 -17.40 1.36 5.29
C ASP A 74 -18.00 -0.03 4.99
N THR A 75 -17.53 -0.74 3.95
CA THR A 75 -18.05 -2.05 3.49
C THR A 75 -17.20 -3.27 3.84
N HIS A 76 -16.04 -3.11 4.48
CA HIS A 76 -15.18 -4.25 4.86
C HIS A 76 -14.90 -4.23 6.35
N TYR A 77 -15.93 -4.52 7.13
CA TYR A 77 -15.75 -4.76 8.56
C TYR A 77 -15.57 -6.28 8.76
N ILE A 78 -14.35 -6.64 9.18
CA ILE A 78 -14.00 -7.82 9.99
C ILE A 78 -13.37 -9.02 9.25
N ASP A 79 -13.95 -9.62 8.20
CA ASP A 79 -13.46 -10.94 7.75
C ASP A 79 -12.20 -10.91 6.86
N ASP A 80 -12.15 -10.03 5.85
CA ASP A 80 -10.96 -9.94 4.98
C ASP A 80 -9.74 -9.42 5.75
N GLN A 81 -9.93 -8.54 6.72
CA GLN A 81 -8.83 -7.92 7.46
C GLN A 81 -8.18 -8.90 8.46
N LEU A 82 -8.95 -9.82 9.05
CA LEU A 82 -8.44 -10.89 9.91
C LEU A 82 -7.69 -11.98 9.11
N LEU A 83 -8.13 -12.30 7.89
CA LEU A 83 -7.37 -13.15 6.95
C LEU A 83 -6.11 -12.45 6.42
N HIS A 84 -6.13 -11.13 6.25
CA HIS A 84 -4.96 -10.33 5.88
C HIS A 84 -3.95 -10.21 7.02
N ASP A 85 -4.39 -10.05 8.28
CA ASP A 85 -3.48 -9.90 9.43
C ASP A 85 -2.84 -11.23 9.86
N SER A 86 -3.56 -12.35 9.75
CA SER A 86 -3.02 -13.68 10.07
C SER A 86 -1.94 -14.14 9.08
N ASN A 87 -2.00 -13.69 7.81
CA ASN A 87 -0.93 -13.89 6.83
C ASN A 87 0.19 -12.84 6.93
N ARG A 88 -0.02 -11.68 7.56
CA ARG A 88 1.04 -10.69 7.85
C ARG A 88 2.05 -11.19 8.89
N THR A 89 1.65 -12.08 9.80
CA THR A 89 2.60 -12.71 10.74
C THR A 89 3.58 -13.66 10.03
N GLN A 90 3.28 -14.11 8.80
CA GLN A 90 4.16 -14.93 7.96
C GLN A 90 4.74 -14.19 6.75
N ALA A 91 4.16 -13.07 6.33
CA ALA A 91 4.88 -12.11 5.49
C ALA A 91 6.11 -11.70 6.32
N PRO A 92 7.33 -12.04 5.85
CA PRO A 92 8.52 -11.90 6.66
C PRO A 92 8.57 -10.47 7.16
N GLU A 93 9.01 -10.28 8.40
CA GLU A 93 9.50 -9.00 8.89
C GLU A 93 10.44 -8.41 7.83
N ILE A 94 9.89 -7.64 6.90
CA ILE A 94 10.65 -6.67 6.10
C ILE A 94 10.60 -5.38 6.91
N MET A 95 10.83 -5.50 8.23
CA MET A 95 11.12 -4.38 9.09
C MET A 95 12.62 -4.19 9.02
N GLY A 96 12.98 -3.09 8.37
CA GLY A 96 14.35 -2.67 8.22
C GLY A 96 15.08 -2.61 9.55
N ASN A 97 16.30 -3.13 9.53
CA ASN A 97 17.36 -2.77 10.46
C ASN A 97 18.48 -2.13 9.65
#